data_AF-A0A8I0BNX2-F1
#
_entry.id   AF-A0A8I0BNX2-F1
#
_cell.length_a   1.000
_cell.length_b   1.000
_cell.length_c   1.000
_cell.angle_alpha   90.00
_cell.angle_beta   90.00
_cell.angle_gamma   90.00
#
_symmetry.space_group_name_H-M   'P 1'
#
loop_
_entity.id
_entity.type
_entity.pdbx_description
1 polymer ?
#
loop_
_entity_poly.entity_id
_entity_poly.type
_entity_poly.pdbx_seq_one_letter_code
_entity_poly.pdbx_strand_id
1 'polypeptide(L)'
;MFLEKLVEMAQGKGKKLAVAAANDDHVIEAVCRAWKERVCEPVLFGPEEEITRIIEELVPEWKTPQIVDCPPEEAGRLAVEAVSKGECDFLMKGKIKTGDLMKIYLDERYGLRTGKTMAMVSVMEIPDFPRPLIISDPGMLISPTLEQKVDMIEHCVRVANVMGLETPKVAVVGAIEVVNPKMPITMEAAVLSKMNQRGQIKGCIVDGPFALDNVVSEEAAKKKGIQSPVAGKADILILPDIEAANILYKALVFLAKAKSASIILGGKVPVVLTSRADSEETKFYSIALSAVFA
;
A
#
# COMPACT_ATOMS: atom_id res chain seq x y z
N MET A 1 0.58 19.01 -2.77
CA MET A 1 -0.02 17.78 -2.22
C MET A 1 1.04 16.69 -2.28
N PHE A 2 1.13 15.82 -1.28
CA PHE A 2 2.19 14.81 -1.16
C PHE A 2 2.00 13.69 -2.18
N LEU A 3 0.76 13.28 -2.45
CA LEU A 3 0.46 12.24 -3.43
C LEU A 3 0.77 12.66 -4.87
N GLU A 4 0.62 13.93 -5.21
CA GLU A 4 0.99 14.47 -6.54
C GLU A 4 2.47 14.29 -6.86
N LYS A 5 3.35 14.38 -5.84
CA LYS A 5 4.78 14.12 -6.04
C LYS A 5 5.04 12.67 -6.50
N LEU A 6 4.22 11.71 -6.08
CA LEU A 6 4.34 10.33 -6.54
C LEU A 6 4.01 10.21 -8.03
N VAL A 7 3.01 10.97 -8.49
CA VAL A 7 2.65 11.06 -9.91
C VAL A 7 3.83 11.62 -10.70
N GLU A 8 4.38 12.77 -10.28
CA GLU A 8 5.55 13.39 -10.93
C GLU A 8 6.76 12.44 -11.00
N MET A 9 7.01 11.65 -9.95
CA MET A 9 8.11 10.68 -9.93
C MET A 9 7.90 9.50 -10.89
N ALA A 10 6.66 9.04 -11.04
CA ALA A 10 6.30 7.93 -11.92
C ALA A 10 6.23 8.33 -13.41
N GLN A 11 5.98 9.61 -13.69
CA GLN A 11 5.77 10.10 -15.05
C GLN A 11 6.95 9.84 -15.99
N GLY A 12 6.63 9.34 -17.18
CA GLY A 12 7.60 9.17 -18.28
C GLY A 12 8.64 8.07 -18.04
N LYS A 13 8.43 7.17 -17.06
CA LYS A 13 9.32 6.04 -16.78
C LYS A 13 9.06 4.82 -17.65
N GLY A 14 7.95 4.78 -18.39
CA GLY A 14 7.60 3.68 -19.30
C GLY A 14 7.31 2.35 -18.60
N LYS A 15 6.93 2.39 -17.31
CA LYS A 15 6.64 1.19 -16.52
C LYS A 15 5.34 0.56 -16.98
N LYS A 16 5.36 -0.76 -17.20
CA LYS A 16 4.23 -1.54 -17.68
C LYS A 16 3.41 -2.11 -16.53
N LEU A 17 2.10 -1.86 -16.57
CA LEU A 17 1.15 -2.31 -15.56
C LEU A 17 0.32 -3.48 -16.10
N ALA A 18 0.39 -4.65 -15.48
CA ALA A 18 -0.53 -5.75 -15.75
C ALA A 18 -1.81 -5.60 -14.91
N VAL A 19 -2.98 -5.44 -15.54
CA VAL A 19 -4.26 -5.36 -14.84
C VAL A 19 -4.99 -6.70 -14.94
N ALA A 20 -5.05 -7.44 -13.83
CA ALA A 20 -5.70 -8.74 -13.74
C ALA A 20 -7.23 -8.60 -13.65
N ALA A 21 -7.97 -9.24 -14.56
CA ALA A 21 -9.43 -9.15 -14.65
C ALA A 21 -9.91 -7.70 -14.80
N ALA A 22 -9.51 -7.05 -15.89
CA ALA A 22 -9.64 -5.60 -16.09
C ALA A 22 -11.07 -5.09 -16.32
N ASN A 23 -12.08 -5.97 -16.40
CA ASN A 23 -13.49 -5.62 -16.63
C ASN A 23 -14.20 -5.04 -15.39
N ASP A 24 -13.62 -3.98 -14.81
CA ASP A 24 -14.13 -3.21 -13.67
C ASP A 24 -14.08 -1.71 -13.98
N ASP A 25 -15.24 -1.05 -13.90
CA ASP A 25 -15.49 0.33 -14.30
C ASP A 25 -14.47 1.30 -13.69
N HIS A 26 -14.36 1.30 -12.36
CA HIS A 26 -13.48 2.22 -11.66
C HIS A 26 -11.99 1.90 -11.84
N VAL A 27 -11.66 0.65 -12.13
CA VAL A 27 -10.29 0.27 -12.50
C VAL A 27 -9.95 0.84 -13.87
N ILE A 28 -10.84 0.73 -14.86
CA ILE A 28 -10.61 1.27 -16.20
C ILE A 28 -10.49 2.78 -16.18
N GLU A 29 -11.33 3.50 -15.44
CA GLU A 29 -11.21 4.96 -15.28
C GLU A 29 -9.83 5.36 -14.73
N ALA A 30 -9.40 4.72 -13.64
CA ALA A 30 -8.12 5.03 -13.00
C ALA A 30 -6.90 4.66 -13.84
N VAL A 31 -6.97 3.52 -14.54
CA VAL A 31 -5.90 3.04 -15.42
C VAL A 31 -5.80 3.93 -16.67
N CYS A 32 -6.94 4.35 -17.23
CA CYS A 32 -6.97 5.31 -18.33
C CYS A 32 -6.32 6.63 -17.93
N ARG A 33 -6.65 7.14 -16.74
CA ARG A 33 -6.02 8.35 -16.20
C ARG A 33 -4.52 8.17 -16.04
N ALA A 34 -4.07 7.05 -15.46
CA ALA A 34 -2.64 6.73 -15.31
C ALA A 34 -1.91 6.68 -16.67
N TRP A 35 -2.53 6.10 -17.70
CA TRP A 35 -2.00 6.11 -19.06
C TRP A 35 -1.92 7.52 -19.65
N LYS A 36 -3.01 8.30 -19.56
CA LYS A 36 -3.12 9.67 -20.07
C LYS A 36 -2.09 10.61 -19.44
N GLU A 37 -1.86 10.44 -18.15
CA GLU A 37 -0.85 11.20 -17.40
C GLU A 37 0.57 10.64 -17.54
N ARG A 38 0.78 9.58 -18.34
CA ARG A 38 2.07 8.92 -18.60
C ARG A 38 2.72 8.33 -17.34
N VAL A 39 1.92 7.91 -16.37
CA VAL A 39 2.36 7.22 -15.15
C VAL A 39 2.79 5.80 -15.46
N CYS A 40 2.05 5.10 -16.33
CA CYS A 40 2.37 3.74 -16.74
C CYS A 40 1.79 3.38 -18.13
N GLU A 41 2.27 2.28 -18.70
CA GLU A 41 1.73 1.64 -19.90
C GLU A 41 0.91 0.39 -19.49
N PRO A 42 -0.42 0.46 -19.48
CA PRO A 42 -1.24 -0.64 -19.00
C PRO A 42 -1.47 -1.73 -20.04
N VAL A 43 -1.52 -2.97 -19.57
CA VAL A 43 -1.92 -4.18 -20.30
C VAL A 43 -3.11 -4.79 -19.56
N LEU A 44 -4.26 -4.84 -20.23
CA LEU A 44 -5.53 -5.25 -19.65
C LEU A 44 -5.79 -6.73 -19.94
N PHE A 45 -5.90 -7.55 -18.90
CA PHE A 45 -6.19 -8.99 -19.04
C PHE A 45 -7.66 -9.26 -18.68
N GLY A 46 -8.42 -9.83 -19.59
CA GLY A 46 -9.82 -10.23 -19.38
C GLY A 46 -10.61 -10.28 -20.70
N PRO A 47 -11.94 -10.45 -20.65
CA PRO A 47 -12.76 -10.53 -21.85
C PRO A 47 -12.74 -9.22 -22.66
N GLU A 48 -12.25 -9.27 -23.89
CA GLU A 48 -12.04 -8.08 -24.73
C GLU A 48 -13.34 -7.32 -24.99
N GLU A 49 -14.44 -8.03 -25.25
CA GLU A 49 -15.76 -7.41 -25.48
C GLU A 49 -16.23 -6.59 -24.27
N GLU A 50 -16.09 -7.11 -23.05
CA GLU A 50 -16.50 -6.41 -21.83
C GLU A 50 -15.60 -5.20 -21.56
N ILE A 51 -14.28 -5.36 -21.68
CA ILE A 51 -13.31 -4.29 -21.46
C ILE A 51 -13.54 -3.16 -22.47
N THR A 52 -13.69 -3.51 -23.75
CA THR A 52 -13.91 -2.53 -24.83
C THR A 52 -15.20 -1.75 -24.60
N ARG A 53 -16.30 -2.43 -24.21
CA ARG A 53 -17.56 -1.77 -23.89
C ARG A 53 -17.40 -0.74 -22.77
N ILE A 54 -16.70 -1.09 -21.69
CA ILE A 54 -16.47 -0.17 -20.56
C ILE A 54 -15.61 1.01 -21.00
N ILE A 55 -14.58 0.78 -21.83
CA ILE A 55 -13.74 1.86 -22.37
C ILE A 55 -14.55 2.82 -23.24
N GLU A 56 -15.39 2.30 -24.14
CA GLU A 56 -16.25 3.13 -25.01
C GLU A 56 -17.26 3.96 -24.20
N GLU A 57 -17.78 3.40 -23.11
CA GLU A 57 -18.76 4.07 -22.25
C GLU A 57 -18.13 5.14 -21.35
N LEU A 58 -17.02 4.81 -20.68
CA LEU A 58 -16.46 5.64 -19.60
C LEU A 58 -15.29 6.52 -20.05
N VAL A 59 -14.47 6.05 -20.97
CA VAL A 59 -13.21 6.70 -21.38
C VAL A 59 -12.99 6.63 -22.90
N PRO A 60 -13.94 7.14 -23.70
CA PRO A 60 -13.94 6.98 -25.16
C PRO A 60 -12.73 7.63 -25.85
N GLU A 61 -11.94 8.47 -25.17
CA GLU A 61 -10.69 9.00 -25.70
C GLU A 61 -9.58 7.94 -25.81
N TRP A 62 -9.66 6.84 -25.07
CA TRP A 62 -8.60 5.83 -25.03
C TRP A 62 -8.75 4.85 -26.19
N LYS A 63 -8.25 5.26 -27.36
CA LYS A 63 -8.48 4.54 -28.64
C LYS A 63 -7.66 3.27 -28.85
N THR A 64 -6.54 3.11 -28.14
CA THR A 64 -5.58 2.02 -28.37
C THR A 64 -5.14 1.35 -27.07
N PRO A 65 -6.08 0.82 -26.26
CA PRO A 65 -5.73 0.04 -25.08
C PRO A 65 -5.06 -1.27 -25.51
N GLN A 66 -4.02 -1.69 -24.79
CA GLN A 66 -3.46 -3.03 -24.98
C GLN A 66 -4.30 -4.03 -24.19
N ILE A 67 -5.02 -4.90 -24.88
CA ILE A 67 -5.89 -5.92 -24.28
C ILE A 67 -5.35 -7.31 -24.61
N VAL A 68 -5.32 -8.19 -23.61
CA VAL A 68 -5.07 -9.62 -23.75
C VAL A 68 -6.39 -10.33 -23.48
N ASP A 69 -7.08 -10.69 -24.56
CA ASP A 69 -8.36 -11.40 -24.49
C ASP A 69 -8.18 -12.77 -23.83
N CYS A 70 -8.93 -13.01 -22.76
CA CYS A 70 -8.93 -14.27 -22.04
C CYS A 70 -10.17 -14.43 -21.16
N PRO A 71 -10.54 -15.68 -20.81
CA PRO A 71 -11.61 -15.93 -19.85
C PRO A 71 -11.35 -15.27 -18.48
N PRO A 72 -12.40 -14.81 -17.76
CA PRO A 72 -12.23 -14.15 -16.45
C PRO A 72 -11.40 -14.96 -15.44
N GLU A 73 -11.54 -16.28 -15.44
CA GLU A 73 -10.80 -17.20 -14.58
C GLU A 73 -9.30 -17.30 -14.90
N GLU A 74 -8.89 -17.00 -16.14
CA GLU A 74 -7.50 -17.04 -16.57
C GLU A 74 -6.79 -15.69 -16.43
N ALA A 75 -7.55 -14.59 -16.42
CA ALA A 75 -7.01 -13.23 -16.41
C ALA A 75 -6.00 -12.98 -15.28
N GLY A 76 -6.28 -13.50 -14.07
CA GLY A 76 -5.35 -13.41 -12.95
C GLY A 76 -4.04 -14.19 -13.17
N ARG A 77 -4.14 -15.38 -13.79
CA ARG A 77 -2.99 -16.24 -14.11
C ARG A 77 -2.09 -15.60 -15.15
N LEU A 78 -2.67 -15.12 -16.25
CA LEU A 78 -1.93 -14.51 -17.36
C LEU A 78 -1.27 -13.20 -16.95
N ALA A 79 -1.94 -12.37 -16.15
CA ALA A 79 -1.35 -11.14 -15.62
C ALA A 79 -0.14 -11.41 -14.69
N VAL A 80 -0.25 -12.43 -13.82
CA VAL A 80 0.87 -12.86 -12.96
C VAL A 80 2.02 -13.44 -13.81
N GLU A 81 1.69 -14.21 -14.84
CA GLU A 81 2.69 -14.77 -15.76
C GLU A 81 3.46 -13.67 -16.51
N ALA A 82 2.77 -12.63 -16.97
CA ALA A 82 3.39 -11.48 -17.64
C ALA A 82 4.40 -10.75 -16.73
N VAL A 83 4.04 -10.48 -15.47
CA VAL A 83 4.99 -9.86 -14.52
C VAL A 83 6.13 -10.81 -14.12
N SER A 84 5.86 -12.12 -14.03
CA SER A 84 6.88 -13.14 -13.74
C SER A 84 7.94 -13.22 -14.86
N LYS A 85 7.51 -13.06 -16.11
CA LYS A 85 8.40 -13.06 -17.29
C LYS A 85 9.10 -11.72 -17.54
N GLY A 86 8.76 -10.68 -16.77
CA GLY A 86 9.26 -9.32 -16.98
C GLY A 86 8.67 -8.62 -18.20
N GLU A 87 7.52 -9.09 -18.71
CA GLU A 87 6.76 -8.43 -19.78
C GLU A 87 5.98 -7.22 -19.24
N CYS A 88 5.66 -7.24 -17.94
CA CYS A 88 5.10 -6.14 -17.17
C CYS A 88 5.94 -5.93 -15.89
N ASP A 89 6.03 -4.69 -15.41
CA ASP A 89 6.87 -4.34 -14.26
C ASP A 89 6.12 -4.47 -12.93
N PHE A 90 4.80 -4.31 -12.93
CA PHE A 90 3.96 -4.42 -11.74
C PHE A 90 2.53 -4.86 -12.04
N LEU A 91 1.83 -5.30 -10.99
CA LEU A 91 0.51 -5.94 -11.09
C LEU A 91 -0.57 -5.09 -10.43
N MET A 92 -1.78 -5.03 -11.00
CA MET A 92 -2.96 -4.45 -10.38
C MET A 92 -4.12 -5.43 -10.35
N LYS A 93 -4.81 -5.47 -9.21
CA LYS A 93 -6.01 -6.29 -9.01
C LYS A 93 -7.24 -5.59 -9.58
N GLY A 94 -7.86 -6.17 -10.60
CA GLY A 94 -9.18 -5.78 -11.13
C GLY A 94 -10.34 -6.53 -10.46
N LYS A 95 -11.25 -7.11 -11.24
CA LYS A 95 -12.47 -7.82 -10.79
C LYS A 95 -12.23 -9.24 -10.27
N ILE A 96 -11.12 -9.46 -9.57
CA ILE A 96 -10.76 -10.73 -8.94
C ILE A 96 -10.70 -10.59 -7.41
N LYS A 97 -10.96 -11.67 -6.66
CA LYS A 97 -10.78 -11.65 -5.20
C LYS A 97 -9.29 -11.56 -4.87
N THR A 98 -8.94 -10.78 -3.85
CA THR A 98 -7.56 -10.67 -3.35
C THR A 98 -6.92 -12.03 -3.10
N GLY A 99 -7.60 -12.91 -2.37
CA GLY A 99 -7.07 -14.23 -2.03
C GLY A 99 -6.75 -15.08 -3.28
N ASP A 100 -7.59 -15.00 -4.31
CA ASP A 100 -7.40 -15.75 -5.55
C ASP A 100 -6.19 -15.23 -6.33
N LEU A 101 -6.06 -13.91 -6.48
CA LEU A 101 -4.90 -13.30 -7.14
C LEU A 101 -3.61 -13.55 -6.36
N MET A 102 -3.62 -13.35 -5.04
CA MET A 102 -2.43 -13.55 -4.21
C MET A 102 -2.01 -15.01 -4.14
N LYS A 103 -2.94 -15.96 -4.19
CA LYS A 103 -2.62 -17.39 -4.30
C LYS A 103 -1.82 -17.69 -5.56
N ILE A 104 -2.16 -17.06 -6.68
CA ILE A 104 -1.44 -17.21 -7.96
C ILE A 104 -0.08 -16.51 -7.87
N TYR A 105 -0.04 -15.24 -7.43
CA TYR A 105 1.19 -14.47 -7.27
C TYR A 105 2.23 -15.18 -6.39
N LEU A 106 1.76 -15.78 -5.30
CA LEU A 106 2.58 -16.52 -4.36
C LEU A 106 2.88 -17.93 -4.84
N ASP A 107 2.45 -18.42 -6.00
CA ASP A 107 2.84 -19.75 -6.46
C ASP A 107 4.34 -19.77 -6.83
N GLU A 108 5.07 -20.80 -6.37
CA GLU A 108 6.52 -20.91 -6.56
C GLU A 108 6.92 -20.98 -8.02
N ARG A 109 6.02 -21.46 -8.89
CA ARG A 109 6.24 -21.57 -10.34
C ARG A 109 6.50 -20.21 -11.00
N TYR A 110 5.97 -19.12 -10.44
CA TYR A 110 6.19 -17.77 -10.97
C TYR A 110 7.42 -17.08 -10.36
N GLY A 111 8.04 -17.67 -9.33
CA GLY A 111 9.29 -17.16 -8.76
C GLY A 111 9.22 -15.73 -8.22
N LEU A 112 8.04 -15.23 -7.85
CA LEU A 112 7.81 -13.85 -7.38
C LEU A 112 8.02 -13.65 -5.88
N ARG A 113 8.18 -14.74 -5.12
CA ARG A 113 8.50 -14.68 -3.68
C ARG A 113 9.94 -14.21 -3.47
N THR A 114 10.17 -13.43 -2.42
CA THR A 114 11.51 -13.00 -1.98
C THR A 114 11.94 -13.64 -0.66
N GLY A 115 11.02 -14.32 0.04
CA GLY A 115 11.21 -14.76 1.42
C GLY A 115 10.80 -13.71 2.47
N LYS A 116 10.56 -12.45 2.05
CA LYS A 116 9.96 -11.41 2.89
C LYS A 116 8.45 -11.55 2.98
N THR A 117 7.90 -11.11 4.10
CA THR A 117 6.45 -11.00 4.30
C THR A 117 5.88 -9.98 3.31
N MET A 118 4.80 -10.36 2.62
CA MET A 118 4.04 -9.40 1.82
C MET A 118 3.07 -8.63 2.70
N ALA A 119 3.14 -7.30 2.66
CA ALA A 119 2.29 -6.43 3.47
C ALA A 119 1.81 -5.22 2.66
N MET A 120 0.61 -4.73 2.99
CA MET A 120 0.07 -3.51 2.41
C MET A 120 0.60 -2.29 3.17
N VAL A 121 1.07 -1.30 2.41
CA VAL A 121 1.48 0.01 2.89
C VAL A 121 0.57 1.06 2.27
N SER A 122 -0.03 1.91 3.10
CA SER A 122 -0.92 2.98 2.63
C SER A 122 -0.39 4.34 3.07
N VAL A 123 -0.18 5.23 2.11
CA VAL A 123 0.11 6.64 2.32
C VAL A 123 -1.20 7.40 2.41
N MET A 124 -1.40 8.15 3.49
CA MET A 124 -2.61 8.90 3.78
C MET A 124 -2.31 10.40 3.77
N GLU A 125 -2.98 11.14 2.91
CA GLU A 125 -2.96 12.61 2.90
C GLU A 125 -4.28 13.11 3.50
N ILE A 126 -4.22 13.56 4.75
CA ILE A 126 -5.40 13.94 5.55
C ILE A 126 -5.57 15.46 5.47
N PRO A 127 -6.76 15.98 5.12
CA PRO A 127 -7.07 17.41 5.18
C PRO A 127 -6.68 18.03 6.53
N ASP A 128 -6.10 19.22 6.49
CA ASP A 128 -5.68 20.00 7.66
C ASP A 128 -4.64 19.32 8.58
N PHE A 129 -4.10 18.16 8.19
CA PHE A 129 -2.99 17.51 8.87
C PHE A 129 -1.67 17.86 8.17
N PRO A 130 -0.62 18.27 8.91
CA PRO A 130 0.53 18.97 8.32
C PRO A 130 1.50 18.08 7.50
N ARG A 131 1.28 16.76 7.47
CA ARG A 131 2.19 15.77 6.86
C ARG A 131 1.42 14.52 6.43
N PRO A 132 1.93 13.69 5.52
CA PRO A 132 1.32 12.40 5.23
C PRO A 132 1.51 11.45 6.41
N LEU A 133 0.61 10.48 6.54
CA LEU A 133 0.77 9.34 7.46
C LEU A 133 0.86 8.05 6.66
N ILE A 134 1.87 7.25 6.94
CA ILE A 134 2.03 5.92 6.36
C ILE A 134 1.49 4.90 7.36
N ILE A 135 0.59 4.02 6.94
CA ILE A 135 0.00 3.00 7.80
C ILE A 135 0.18 1.60 7.20
N SER A 136 0.34 0.60 8.07
CA SER A 136 0.38 -0.82 7.69
C SER A 136 -0.19 -1.69 8.83
N ASP A 137 -1.01 -2.72 8.57
CA ASP A 137 -1.42 -3.32 7.28
C ASP A 137 -2.96 -3.41 7.19
N PRO A 138 -3.63 -2.54 6.40
CA PRO A 138 -5.10 -2.50 6.37
C PRO A 138 -5.76 -3.58 5.49
N GLY A 139 -5.00 -4.49 4.85
CA GLY A 139 -5.58 -5.34 3.79
C GLY A 139 -4.97 -6.72 3.56
N MET A 140 -3.87 -7.09 4.21
CA MET A 140 -3.19 -8.37 3.96
C MET A 140 -3.02 -9.24 5.21
N LEU A 141 -2.30 -8.77 6.23
CA LEU A 141 -1.93 -9.60 7.38
C LEU A 141 -2.98 -9.51 8.50
N ILE A 142 -3.69 -10.62 8.78
CA ILE A 142 -4.74 -10.68 9.80
C ILE A 142 -4.20 -10.37 11.21
N SER A 143 -3.24 -11.17 11.66
CA SER A 143 -2.60 -11.01 12.97
C SER A 143 -1.09 -11.17 12.78
N PRO A 144 -0.37 -10.10 12.44
CA PRO A 144 1.04 -10.17 12.09
C PRO A 144 1.88 -10.54 13.32
N THR A 145 2.74 -11.54 13.15
CA THR A 145 3.79 -11.90 14.12
C THR A 145 4.83 -10.78 14.27
N LEU A 146 5.68 -10.87 15.30
CA LEU A 146 6.77 -9.93 15.51
C LEU A 146 7.70 -9.83 14.29
N GLU A 147 8.07 -10.97 13.70
CA GLU A 147 8.93 -11.05 12.52
C GLU A 147 8.26 -10.41 11.29
N GLN A 148 6.96 -10.63 11.11
CA GLN A 148 6.19 -9.99 10.05
C GLN A 148 6.11 -8.47 10.24
N LYS A 149 5.98 -7.99 11.50
CA LYS A 149 6.00 -6.56 11.80
C LYS A 149 7.36 -5.91 11.49
N VAL A 150 8.47 -6.64 11.58
CA VAL A 150 9.78 -6.15 11.11
C VAL A 150 9.74 -5.86 9.60
N ASP A 151 9.25 -6.82 8.80
CA ASP A 151 9.11 -6.63 7.36
C ASP A 151 8.12 -5.50 7.01
N MET A 152 7.01 -5.39 7.75
CA MET A 152 6.07 -4.26 7.60
C MET A 152 6.77 -2.91 7.81
N ILE A 153 7.59 -2.79 8.87
CA ILE A 153 8.37 -1.57 9.13
C ILE A 153 9.32 -1.30 7.97
N GLU A 154 10.06 -2.30 7.50
CA GLU A 154 10.98 -2.14 6.36
C GLU A 154 10.27 -1.64 5.10
N HIS A 155 9.09 -2.19 4.78
CA HIS A 155 8.29 -1.74 3.64
C HIS A 155 7.80 -0.31 3.80
N CYS A 156 7.30 0.06 4.98
CA CYS A 156 6.88 1.43 5.27
C CYS A 156 8.05 2.42 5.19
N VAL A 157 9.23 2.05 5.69
CA VAL A 157 10.44 2.89 5.63
C VAL A 157 10.86 3.12 4.18
N ARG A 158 10.79 2.09 3.33
CA ARG A 158 11.06 2.25 1.89
C ARG A 158 10.11 3.26 1.24
N VAL A 159 8.81 3.20 1.57
CA VAL A 159 7.81 4.17 1.08
C VAL A 159 8.10 5.57 1.62
N ALA A 160 8.41 5.71 2.90
CA ALA A 160 8.76 7.00 3.51
C ALA A 160 9.99 7.64 2.85
N ASN A 161 11.02 6.86 2.55
CA ASN A 161 12.23 7.32 1.87
C ASN A 161 11.93 7.87 0.47
N VAL A 162 11.05 7.20 -0.29
CA VAL A 162 10.56 7.69 -1.60
C VAL A 162 9.84 9.04 -1.45
N MET A 163 9.16 9.25 -0.34
CA MET A 163 8.51 10.53 -0.01
C MET A 163 9.48 11.61 0.52
N GLY A 164 10.79 11.32 0.57
CA GLY A 164 11.82 12.25 1.02
C GLY A 164 12.04 12.29 2.54
N LEU A 165 11.53 11.31 3.29
CA LEU A 165 11.77 11.18 4.72
C LEU A 165 13.01 10.30 4.94
N GLU A 166 14.17 10.90 5.20
CA GLU A 166 15.44 10.15 5.36
C GLU A 166 15.50 9.28 6.62
N THR A 167 14.83 9.69 7.69
CA THR A 167 14.79 8.96 8.96
C THR A 167 13.38 9.03 9.53
N PRO A 168 12.43 8.27 8.95
CA PRO A 168 11.04 8.28 9.38
C PRO A 168 10.91 7.78 10.82
N LYS A 169 9.93 8.35 11.53
CA LYS A 169 9.56 7.97 12.88
C LYS A 169 8.43 6.96 12.84
N VAL A 170 8.69 5.77 13.36
CA VAL A 170 7.79 4.62 13.35
C VAL A 170 7.17 4.46 14.74
N ALA A 171 5.86 4.64 14.83
CA ALA A 171 5.08 4.37 16.02
C ALA A 171 4.48 2.96 15.94
N VAL A 172 4.77 2.12 16.94
CA VAL A 172 4.03 0.87 17.15
C VAL A 172 2.79 1.18 17.99
N VAL A 173 1.62 1.03 17.38
CA VAL A 173 0.35 1.52 17.93
C VAL A 173 -0.31 0.45 18.79
N GLY A 174 -0.74 0.83 19.99
CA GLY A 174 -1.57 0.04 20.89
C GLY A 174 -2.66 0.92 21.51
N ALA A 175 -3.27 0.43 22.59
CA ALA A 175 -4.30 1.19 23.33
C ALA A 175 -3.75 1.95 24.54
N ILE A 176 -2.53 1.63 24.99
CA ILE A 176 -1.86 2.21 26.17
C ILE A 176 -0.37 2.36 25.91
N GLU A 177 0.30 3.17 26.72
CA GLU A 177 1.70 3.56 26.56
C GLU A 177 2.69 2.72 27.38
N VAL A 178 2.16 1.86 28.25
CA VAL A 178 2.97 1.02 29.16
C VAL A 178 2.93 -0.44 28.72
N VAL A 179 4.06 -1.11 28.93
CA VAL A 179 4.19 -2.55 28.68
C VAL A 179 3.23 -3.32 29.59
N ASN A 180 2.36 -4.11 28.98
CA ASN A 180 1.36 -4.91 29.65
C ASN A 180 1.27 -6.30 29.00
N PRO A 181 1.69 -7.37 29.69
CA PRO A 181 1.62 -8.74 29.17
C PRO A 181 0.23 -9.21 28.74
N LYS A 182 -0.85 -8.58 29.25
CA LYS A 182 -2.23 -8.86 28.83
C LYS A 182 -2.62 -8.18 27.51
N MET A 183 -1.74 -7.34 26.96
CA MET A 183 -1.91 -6.65 25.70
C MET A 183 -0.65 -6.87 24.83
N PRO A 184 -0.59 -7.98 24.07
CA PRO A 184 0.62 -8.45 23.40
C PRO A 184 1.36 -7.40 22.57
N ILE A 185 0.64 -6.52 21.87
CA ILE A 185 1.24 -5.44 21.06
C ILE A 185 2.16 -4.51 21.88
N THR A 186 1.90 -4.34 23.18
CA THR A 186 2.77 -3.52 24.05
C THR A 186 4.13 -4.18 24.31
N MET A 187 4.16 -5.51 24.39
CA MET A 187 5.40 -6.28 24.48
C MET A 187 6.14 -6.26 23.13
N GLU A 188 5.41 -6.45 22.03
CA GLU A 188 5.98 -6.40 20.68
C GLU A 188 6.59 -5.04 20.38
N ALA A 189 5.93 -3.95 20.74
CA ALA A 189 6.43 -2.58 20.59
C ALA A 189 7.78 -2.38 21.32
N ALA A 190 7.89 -2.86 22.55
CA ALA A 190 9.14 -2.80 23.31
C ALA A 190 10.26 -3.61 22.64
N VAL A 191 9.94 -4.78 22.10
CA VAL A 191 10.90 -5.62 21.37
C VAL A 191 11.33 -4.96 20.05
N LEU A 192 10.39 -4.45 19.25
CA LEU A 192 10.67 -3.75 17.99
C LEU A 192 11.53 -2.49 18.20
N SER A 193 11.21 -1.68 19.22
CA SER A 193 12.03 -0.53 19.63
C SER A 193 13.46 -0.99 19.98
N LYS A 194 13.61 -2.10 20.72
CA LYS A 194 14.93 -2.62 21.05
C LYS A 194 15.69 -3.19 19.87
N MET A 195 15.00 -3.84 18.94
CA MET A 195 15.56 -4.34 17.68
C MET A 195 16.09 -3.18 16.82
N ASN A 196 15.36 -2.06 16.74
CA ASN A 196 15.83 -0.85 16.07
C ASN A 196 17.08 -0.26 16.74
N GLN A 197 17.08 -0.10 18.08
CA GLN A 197 18.26 0.37 18.82
C GLN A 197 19.49 -0.53 18.65
N ARG A 198 19.29 -1.84 18.44
CA ARG A 198 20.35 -2.82 18.19
C ARG A 198 20.75 -2.95 16.71
N GLY A 199 20.14 -2.16 15.83
CA GLY A 199 20.46 -2.15 14.41
C GLY A 199 19.89 -3.34 13.60
N GLN A 200 18.93 -4.08 14.15
CA GLN A 200 18.21 -5.12 13.42
C GLN A 200 17.18 -4.49 12.47
N ILE A 201 16.52 -3.41 12.90
CA ILE A 201 15.66 -2.55 12.08
C ILE A 201 16.44 -1.25 11.83
N LYS A 202 16.60 -0.84 10.56
CA LYS A 202 17.49 0.26 10.16
C LYS A 202 16.76 1.34 9.37
N GLY A 203 17.40 2.50 9.25
CA GLY A 203 16.92 3.61 8.42
C GLY A 203 15.72 4.34 8.99
N CYS A 204 15.41 4.15 10.27
CA CYS A 204 14.26 4.77 10.95
C CYS A 204 14.48 4.81 12.46
N ILE A 205 13.58 5.49 13.16
CA ILE A 205 13.47 5.45 14.62
C ILE A 205 12.16 4.74 14.97
N VAL A 206 12.24 3.63 15.68
CA VAL A 206 11.07 2.85 16.11
C VAL A 206 10.85 3.04 17.60
N ASP A 207 9.62 3.36 18.00
CA ASP A 207 9.25 3.39 19.41
C ASP A 207 7.77 3.07 19.64
N GLY A 208 7.43 2.79 20.89
CA GLY A 208 6.08 2.45 21.34
C GLY A 208 6.10 1.60 22.61
N PRO A 209 4.93 1.17 23.11
CA PRO A 209 3.62 1.32 22.47
C PRO A 209 3.06 2.74 22.60
N PHE A 210 2.25 3.16 21.62
CA PHE A 210 1.60 4.46 21.61
C PHE A 210 0.10 4.34 21.36
N ALA A 211 -0.70 5.16 22.03
CA ALA A 211 -2.10 5.34 21.68
C ALA A 211 -2.21 6.38 20.56
N LEU A 212 -3.24 6.30 19.72
CA LEU A 212 -3.33 7.15 18.52
C LEU A 212 -3.19 8.66 18.82
N ASP A 213 -3.77 9.14 19.92
CA ASP A 213 -3.73 10.55 20.32
C ASP A 213 -2.30 11.06 20.52
N ASN A 214 -1.44 10.28 21.17
CA ASN A 214 -0.04 10.64 21.38
C ASN A 214 0.90 10.27 20.22
N VAL A 215 0.41 9.57 19.20
CA VAL A 215 1.12 9.43 17.91
C VAL A 215 0.96 10.70 17.07
N VAL A 216 -0.25 11.26 17.02
CA VAL A 216 -0.60 12.35 16.08
C VAL A 216 -0.56 13.75 16.69
N SER A 217 -0.54 13.88 18.02
CA SER A 217 -0.50 15.17 18.73
C SER A 217 0.67 15.27 19.70
N GLU A 218 1.59 16.20 19.44
CA GLU A 218 2.67 16.54 20.37
C GLU A 218 2.14 17.07 21.71
N GLU A 219 1.01 17.76 21.70
CA GLU A 219 0.39 18.27 22.93
C GLU A 219 -0.14 17.12 23.80
N ALA A 220 -0.81 16.12 23.19
CA ALA A 220 -1.28 14.94 23.90
C ALA A 220 -0.10 14.13 24.47
N ALA A 221 0.97 13.97 23.69
CA ALA A 221 2.20 13.31 24.15
C ALA A 221 2.83 14.03 25.36
N LYS A 222 2.92 15.37 25.32
CA LYS A 222 3.43 16.19 26.44
C LYS A 222 2.55 16.07 27.68
N LYS A 223 1.22 16.15 27.54
CA LYS A 223 0.27 16.00 28.66
C LYS A 223 0.38 14.64 29.34
N LYS A 224 0.67 13.59 28.57
CA LYS A 224 0.91 12.23 29.08
C LYS A 224 2.35 12.00 29.57
N GLY A 225 3.24 13.00 29.50
CA GLY A 225 4.62 12.91 29.98
C GLY A 225 5.51 11.96 29.16
N ILE A 226 5.17 11.70 27.89
CA ILE A 226 5.86 10.72 27.06
C ILE A 226 7.16 11.32 26.53
N GLN A 227 8.29 10.72 26.88
CA GLN A 227 9.61 11.09 26.40
C GLN A 227 10.03 10.15 25.27
N SER A 228 9.72 10.54 24.04
CA SER A 228 10.12 9.79 22.85
C SER A 228 10.34 10.75 21.68
N PRO A 229 11.35 10.53 20.83
CA PRO A 229 11.50 11.28 19.58
C PRO A 229 10.36 11.01 18.58
N VAL A 230 9.60 9.91 18.75
CA VAL A 230 8.49 9.49 17.88
C VAL A 230 7.15 10.10 18.30
N ALA A 231 6.92 10.28 19.61
CA ALA A 231 5.63 10.74 20.12
C ALA A 231 5.22 12.12 19.56
N GLY A 232 3.98 12.20 19.05
CA GLY A 232 3.39 13.35 18.37
C GLY A 232 3.93 13.63 16.97
N LYS A 233 4.99 12.92 16.57
CA LYS A 233 5.82 13.22 15.39
C LYS A 233 5.93 12.03 14.45
N ALA A 234 5.16 10.97 14.66
CA ALA A 234 5.24 9.78 13.83
C ALA A 234 4.91 10.10 12.37
N ASP A 235 5.63 9.41 11.49
CA ASP A 235 5.43 9.40 10.04
C ASP A 235 4.80 8.06 9.61
N ILE A 236 5.17 6.97 10.30
CA ILE A 236 4.71 5.60 10.06
C ILE A 236 3.98 5.07 11.30
N LEU A 237 2.83 4.43 11.09
CA LEU A 237 2.08 3.71 12.11
C LEU A 237 2.06 2.23 11.77
N ILE A 238 2.55 1.40 12.70
CA ILE A 238 2.44 -0.05 12.66
C ILE A 238 1.31 -0.46 13.59
N LEU A 239 0.23 -0.96 13.01
CA LEU A 239 -0.99 -1.32 13.71
C LEU A 239 -0.90 -2.76 14.27
N PRO A 240 -1.67 -3.10 15.31
CA PRO A 240 -1.58 -4.41 15.96
C PRO A 240 -1.99 -5.57 15.05
N ASP A 241 -3.08 -5.37 14.30
CA ASP A 241 -3.79 -6.34 13.48
C ASP A 241 -4.54 -5.67 12.32
N ILE A 242 -5.15 -6.49 11.46
CA ILE A 242 -5.89 -6.01 10.29
C ILE A 242 -7.14 -5.23 10.70
N GLU A 243 -7.79 -5.58 11.80
CA GLU A 243 -9.00 -4.91 12.26
C GLU A 243 -8.69 -3.45 12.60
N ALA A 244 -7.67 -3.21 13.43
CA ALA A 244 -7.25 -1.86 13.80
C ALA A 244 -6.79 -1.06 12.57
N ALA A 245 -6.01 -1.67 11.68
CA ALA A 245 -5.52 -1.01 10.47
C ALA A 245 -6.65 -0.67 9.49
N ASN A 246 -7.57 -1.61 9.23
CA ASN A 246 -8.67 -1.43 8.30
C ASN A 246 -9.68 -0.40 8.82
N ILE A 247 -9.99 -0.43 10.12
CA ILE A 247 -10.87 0.57 10.76
C ILE A 247 -10.23 1.95 10.66
N LEU A 248 -8.94 2.10 10.99
CA LEU A 248 -8.25 3.39 10.90
C LEU A 248 -8.21 3.91 9.46
N TYR A 249 -7.81 3.07 8.50
CA TYR A 249 -7.80 3.43 7.07
C TYR A 249 -9.17 3.96 6.63
N LYS A 250 -10.25 3.21 6.92
CA LYS A 250 -11.60 3.62 6.53
C LYS A 250 -12.08 4.86 7.27
N ALA A 251 -11.76 5.01 8.56
CA ALA A 251 -12.10 6.22 9.29
C ALA A 251 -11.45 7.45 8.65
N LEU A 252 -10.17 7.35 8.27
CA LEU A 252 -9.46 8.42 7.59
C LEU A 252 -10.06 8.74 6.21
N VAL A 253 -10.32 7.74 5.38
CA VAL A 253 -10.88 7.96 4.02
C VAL A 253 -12.32 8.49 4.09
N PHE A 254 -13.21 7.81 4.81
CA PHE A 254 -14.65 8.08 4.74
C PHE A 254 -15.09 9.23 5.65
N LEU A 255 -14.50 9.35 6.84
CA LEU A 255 -14.88 10.36 7.83
C LEU A 255 -13.99 11.60 7.74
N ALA A 256 -12.66 11.41 7.69
CA ALA A 256 -11.70 12.52 7.63
C ALA A 256 -11.38 12.99 6.19
N LYS A 257 -12.00 12.38 5.16
CA LYS A 257 -11.81 12.74 3.75
C LYS A 257 -10.34 12.68 3.29
N ALA A 258 -9.58 11.78 3.89
CA ALA A 258 -8.21 11.55 3.50
C ALA A 258 -8.14 10.97 2.08
N LYS A 259 -7.19 11.47 1.28
CA LYS A 259 -6.76 10.82 0.05
C LYS A 259 -5.75 9.74 0.40
N SER A 260 -5.67 8.69 -0.40
CA SER A 260 -4.74 7.61 -0.13
C SER A 260 -4.10 7.02 -1.38
N ALA A 261 -2.92 6.44 -1.19
CA ALA A 261 -2.22 5.61 -2.17
C ALA A 261 -1.74 4.34 -1.47
N SER A 262 -2.06 3.17 -1.99
CA SER A 262 -1.72 1.90 -1.37
C SER A 262 -0.95 0.97 -2.30
N ILE A 263 -0.01 0.22 -1.72
CA ILE A 263 0.87 -0.70 -2.44
C ILE A 263 1.11 -1.92 -1.57
N ILE A 264 1.21 -3.10 -2.18
CA ILE A 264 1.75 -4.28 -1.51
C ILE A 264 3.20 -4.46 -1.91
N LEU A 265 4.05 -4.57 -0.90
CA LEU A 265 5.49 -4.85 -1.02
C LEU A 265 5.82 -6.19 -0.37
N GLY A 266 7.03 -6.70 -0.64
CA GLY A 266 7.53 -7.99 -0.13
C GLY A 266 7.67 -9.08 -1.20
N GLY A 267 7.02 -8.92 -2.34
CA GLY A 267 7.28 -9.70 -3.55
C GLY A 267 8.37 -9.08 -4.42
N LYS A 268 8.74 -9.75 -5.52
CA LYS A 268 9.71 -9.23 -6.50
C LYS A 268 9.19 -8.02 -7.27
N VAL A 269 7.88 -7.97 -7.52
CA VAL A 269 7.20 -6.87 -8.20
C VAL A 269 6.10 -6.30 -7.29
N PRO A 270 5.85 -4.99 -7.29
CA PRO A 270 4.80 -4.42 -6.45
C PRO A 270 3.40 -4.81 -6.97
N VAL A 271 2.44 -4.85 -6.05
CA VAL A 271 1.04 -5.13 -6.39
C VAL A 271 0.15 -3.97 -5.94
N VAL A 272 -0.54 -3.36 -6.89
CA VAL A 272 -1.62 -2.40 -6.66
C VAL A 272 -2.84 -3.19 -6.19
N LEU A 273 -3.14 -3.11 -4.90
CA LEU A 273 -4.34 -3.67 -4.32
C LEU A 273 -5.26 -2.56 -3.84
N THR A 274 -6.44 -2.50 -4.45
CA THR A 274 -7.48 -1.53 -4.09
C THR A 274 -8.75 -2.25 -3.65
N SER A 275 -9.47 -1.62 -2.73
CA SER A 275 -10.82 -1.99 -2.34
C SER A 275 -11.79 -1.68 -3.48
N ARG A 276 -12.89 -2.42 -3.54
CA ARG A 276 -14.00 -2.11 -4.47
C ARG A 276 -14.64 -0.77 -4.16
N ALA A 277 -14.62 -0.37 -2.89
CA ALA A 277 -15.19 0.89 -2.42
C ALA A 277 -14.22 2.08 -2.51
N ASP A 278 -12.97 1.87 -2.95
CA ASP A 278 -12.03 2.98 -3.14
C ASP A 278 -12.42 3.80 -4.37
N SER A 279 -12.24 5.12 -4.31
CA SER A 279 -12.49 6.02 -5.44
C SER A 279 -11.51 5.78 -6.60
N GLU A 280 -11.87 6.24 -7.80
CA GLU A 280 -10.94 6.35 -8.94
C GLU A 280 -9.62 7.02 -8.50
N GLU A 281 -9.71 8.16 -7.81
CA GLU A 281 -8.55 8.92 -7.34
C GLU A 281 -7.61 8.08 -6.45
N THR A 282 -8.15 7.27 -5.54
CA THR A 282 -7.34 6.39 -4.69
C THR A 282 -6.63 5.32 -5.52
N LYS A 283 -7.32 4.75 -6.53
CA LYS A 283 -6.71 3.76 -7.43
C LYS A 283 -5.60 4.40 -8.27
N PHE A 284 -5.82 5.59 -8.81
CA PHE A 284 -4.83 6.34 -9.58
C PHE A 284 -3.55 6.61 -8.79
N TYR A 285 -3.64 7.14 -7.56
CA TYR A 285 -2.43 7.36 -6.75
C TYR A 285 -1.76 6.05 -6.33
N SER A 286 -2.53 4.98 -6.13
CA SER A 286 -1.98 3.64 -5.84
C SER A 286 -1.19 3.08 -7.02
N ILE A 287 -1.64 3.32 -8.26
CA ILE A 287 -0.89 3.01 -9.48
C ILE A 287 0.40 3.84 -9.53
N ALA A 288 0.32 5.16 -9.29
CA ALA A 288 1.50 6.03 -9.28
C ALA A 288 2.54 5.59 -8.24
N LEU A 289 2.11 5.31 -7.00
CA LEU A 289 2.99 4.79 -5.96
C LEU A 289 3.66 3.49 -6.41
N SER A 290 2.90 2.56 -6.99
CA SER A 290 3.44 1.27 -7.44
C SER A 290 4.41 1.40 -8.61
N ALA A 291 4.15 2.32 -9.54
CA ALA A 291 5.05 2.61 -10.66
C ALA A 291 6.42 3.15 -10.20
N VAL A 292 6.48 3.90 -9.09
CA VAL A 292 7.77 4.34 -8.51
C VAL A 292 8.60 3.17 -7.97
N PHE A 293 7.94 2.09 -7.54
CA PHE A 293 8.58 0.89 -6.99
C PHE A 293 8.82 -0.22 -8.02
N ALA A 294 8.28 -0.08 -9.23
CA ALA A 294 8.37 -1.04 -10.32
C ALA A 294 9.69 -0.92 -11.08
#